data_AF-A0A945D8U6-F1
#
_entry.id   AF-A0A945D8U6-F1
#
_cell.length_a   1.000
_cell.length_b   1.000
_cell.length_c   1.000
_cell.angle_alpha   90.00
_cell.angle_beta   90.00
_cell.angle_gamma   90.00
#
_symmetry.space_group_name_H-M   'P 1'
#
loop_
_entity.id
_entity.type
_entity.pdbx_description
1 polymer ?
#
loop_
_entity_poly.entity_id
_entity_poly.type
_entity_poly.pdbx_seq_one_letter_code
_entity_poly.pdbx_strand_id
1 'polypeptide(L)'
;MKKFIFIILLSLVLGSVAIACTSILVTKGASNDGSVIVTHEADGELGDPRFIYVPAADHKPGSKRAVYPYHLYFPRYVGTDRGPGYDIKGYPQSKPVGYIPQVEHTYAYVDSIFGIMNEHQLQIGEVTTGAKLEPEASAKRLFYSTELSRVALERCKTAKEAVELMGQLIDDYGYYGTGESLLVADTQEGWIFEMGGTPDGQPDLWVARKVPDGKVYVTANEYRIREIKKNNPDMIYSKNLFKTTKALGWWNPKDGEFDWLRAVGIGEYNHPYYSLRRVWRAMDRINPDLKLSPWVKDGYTKDYPFAITPKTKLTLQNVMSLHNDHYEGTEFDLTKGTAAGPFGNPNRYFGPYDGAQNNAVRGQKTSGAWERAISADYCTYVKIGVSRDWLPDPIGGMVWIGFDRPDTTVYVPFYIGVNDLPVSYRNGSPFKYDRKFMWWAFDFVSNWADLKYSYMIKDINAKQKEIQDKEFADVAKIDQKALKLYKIWPRLARYYLTRYSTKNANWVQKEWCNLADTLIAKYSQGYMVVSDKVTEVGYPKAWLDKTNYADGPVRYEKPKKK
;
A
#
# COMPACT_ATOMS: atom_id res chain seq x y z
N MET A 1 -51.28 29.40 -14.86
CA MET A 1 -50.02 28.66 -15.07
C MET A 1 -49.20 28.68 -13.78
N LYS A 2 -49.24 27.59 -13.00
CA LYS A 2 -48.49 27.47 -11.74
C LYS A 2 -47.05 27.04 -12.09
N LYS A 3 -46.06 27.88 -11.80
CA LYS A 3 -44.63 27.55 -11.95
C LYS A 3 -44.22 26.68 -10.76
N PHE A 4 -43.95 25.40 -11.02
CA PHE A 4 -43.27 24.51 -10.07
C PHE A 4 -41.80 24.91 -10.01
N ILE A 5 -41.33 25.29 -8.82
CA ILE A 5 -39.90 25.42 -8.51
C ILE A 5 -39.45 24.04 -8.04
N PHE A 6 -38.63 23.37 -8.86
CA PHE A 6 -37.94 22.14 -8.50
C PHE A 6 -36.74 22.52 -7.62
N ILE A 7 -36.83 22.22 -6.32
CA ILE A 7 -35.68 22.27 -5.42
C ILE A 7 -34.92 20.95 -5.64
N ILE A 8 -33.80 21.02 -6.35
CA ILE A 8 -32.84 19.91 -6.42
C ILE A 8 -32.10 19.89 -5.09
N LEU A 9 -32.45 18.94 -4.22
CA LEU A 9 -31.67 18.62 -3.03
C LEU A 9 -30.40 17.89 -3.52
N LEU A 10 -29.28 18.60 -3.57
CA LEU A 10 -27.98 18.01 -3.85
C LEU A 10 -27.51 17.30 -2.57
N SER A 11 -27.92 16.04 -2.39
CA SER A 11 -27.30 15.16 -1.40
C SER A 11 -25.89 14.83 -1.87
N LEU A 12 -24.90 15.57 -1.38
CA LEU A 12 -23.49 15.19 -1.40
C LEU A 12 -23.34 13.92 -0.55
N VAL A 13 -23.50 12.76 -1.19
CA VAL A 13 -22.97 11.51 -0.65
C VAL A 13 -21.46 11.63 -0.79
N LEU A 14 -20.79 12.02 0.30
CA LEU A 14 -19.34 11.91 0.43
C LEU A 14 -19.01 10.42 0.55
N GLY A 15 -19.00 9.71 -0.58
CA GLY A 15 -18.47 8.36 -0.63
C GLY A 15 -16.99 8.39 -0.27
N SER A 16 -16.59 7.64 0.75
CA SER A 16 -15.19 7.40 1.07
C SER A 16 -14.53 6.61 -0.06
N VAL A 17 -13.49 7.16 -0.67
CA VAL A 17 -12.66 6.47 -1.67
C VAL A 17 -11.57 5.69 -0.94
N ALA A 18 -11.55 4.36 -1.08
CA ALA A 18 -10.59 3.47 -0.42
C ALA A 18 -9.46 3.04 -1.38
N ILE A 19 -8.56 2.16 -0.93
CA ILE A 19 -7.26 1.90 -1.61
C ILE A 19 -7.15 0.43 -2.00
N ALA A 20 -6.77 0.16 -3.24
CA ALA A 20 -6.80 -1.19 -3.79
C ALA A 20 -5.53 -2.02 -3.51
N CYS A 21 -4.95 -2.01 -2.31
CA CYS A 21 -3.57 -2.42 -1.97
C CYS A 21 -3.20 -3.92 -2.09
N THR A 22 -1.88 -4.20 -2.11
CA THR A 22 -1.27 -5.51 -1.78
C THR A 22 -0.25 -5.35 -0.65
N SER A 23 -0.32 -6.20 0.37
CA SER A 23 0.60 -6.12 1.53
C SER A 23 1.09 -7.50 2.00
N ILE A 24 2.35 -7.53 2.44
CA ILE A 24 3.08 -8.75 2.81
C ILE A 24 3.72 -8.57 4.18
N LEU A 25 3.61 -9.59 5.03
CA LEU A 25 4.32 -9.69 6.31
C LEU A 25 5.29 -10.87 6.25
N VAL A 26 6.58 -10.60 6.40
CA VAL A 26 7.65 -11.60 6.53
C VAL A 26 8.10 -11.63 7.98
N THR A 27 7.92 -12.77 8.64
CA THR A 27 8.37 -12.98 10.02
C THR A 27 9.89 -13.15 10.09
N LYS A 28 10.44 -12.97 11.29
CA LYS A 28 11.87 -13.10 11.58
C LYS A 28 12.49 -14.40 11.09
N GLY A 29 11.85 -15.53 11.30
CA GLY A 29 12.31 -16.83 10.83
C GLY A 29 12.23 -17.02 9.32
N ALA A 30 11.42 -16.22 8.63
CA ALA A 30 11.23 -16.27 7.18
C ALA A 30 12.15 -15.35 6.40
N SER A 31 12.69 -14.29 7.03
CA SER A 31 13.68 -13.41 6.43
C SER A 31 15.09 -14.00 6.51
N ASN A 32 15.94 -13.61 5.56
CA ASN A 32 17.31 -14.13 5.46
C ASN A 32 18.23 -13.62 6.57
N ASP A 33 18.02 -12.40 7.05
CA ASP A 33 18.85 -11.74 8.07
C ASP A 33 18.22 -11.72 9.47
N GLY A 34 16.99 -12.22 9.62
CA GLY A 34 16.26 -12.19 10.90
C GLY A 34 15.49 -10.89 11.15
N SER A 35 15.36 -10.00 10.16
CA SER A 35 14.47 -8.84 10.25
C SER A 35 12.99 -9.24 10.16
N VAL A 36 12.11 -8.41 10.71
CA VAL A 36 10.67 -8.49 10.43
C VAL A 36 10.32 -7.43 9.38
N ILE A 37 9.62 -7.84 8.32
CA ILE A 37 9.33 -6.98 7.18
C ILE A 37 7.82 -6.84 6.99
N VAL A 38 7.31 -5.61 6.91
CA VAL A 38 5.93 -5.34 6.50
C VAL A 38 5.93 -4.42 5.29
N THR A 39 5.31 -4.87 4.21
CA THR A 39 5.11 -4.07 3.00
C THR A 39 3.74 -3.42 2.99
N HIS A 40 3.60 -2.36 2.20
CA HIS A 40 2.31 -1.80 1.82
C HIS A 40 2.45 -1.07 0.50
N GLU A 41 1.68 -1.49 -0.49
CA GLU A 41 1.48 -0.81 -1.75
C GLU A 41 0.16 -0.03 -1.71
N ALA A 42 0.24 1.30 -1.70
CA ALA A 42 -0.91 2.17 -1.51
C ALA A 42 -1.46 2.66 -2.85
N ASP A 43 -2.40 1.90 -3.41
CA ASP A 43 -3.00 2.12 -4.72
C ASP A 43 -4.23 3.02 -4.67
N GLY A 44 -3.98 4.33 -4.64
CA GLY A 44 -5.00 5.37 -4.59
C GLY A 44 -4.79 6.40 -5.70
N GLU A 45 -5.82 6.61 -6.51
CA GLU A 45 -5.86 7.55 -7.65
C GLU A 45 -5.46 8.99 -7.23
N LEU A 46 -4.18 9.34 -7.31
CA LEU A 46 -3.65 10.65 -6.86
C LEU A 46 -3.88 10.93 -5.36
N GLY A 47 -3.69 9.90 -4.51
CA GLY A 47 -3.60 10.08 -3.06
C GLY A 47 -2.50 11.07 -2.66
N ASP A 48 -2.57 11.62 -1.45
CA ASP A 48 -1.54 12.53 -0.95
C ASP A 48 -0.19 11.80 -0.77
N PRO A 49 0.82 11.98 -1.65
CA PRO A 49 2.01 11.11 -1.65
C PRO A 49 3.04 11.53 -0.62
N ARG A 50 2.80 12.62 0.12
CA ARG A 50 3.81 13.18 1.01
C ARG A 50 4.19 12.17 2.10
N PHE A 51 5.48 11.91 2.24
CA PHE A 51 6.04 11.11 3.32
C PHE A 51 6.50 12.04 4.45
N ILE A 52 5.83 11.99 5.59
CA ILE A 52 5.94 13.00 6.67
C ILE A 52 6.55 12.39 7.92
N TYR A 53 7.45 13.13 8.58
CA TYR A 53 7.92 12.82 9.92
C TYR A 53 7.06 13.57 10.94
N VAL A 54 6.46 12.84 11.87
CA VAL A 54 5.72 13.37 13.02
C VAL A 54 6.61 13.23 14.25
N PRO A 55 7.01 14.35 14.90
CA PRO A 55 7.88 14.30 16.06
C PRO A 55 7.16 13.77 17.30
N ALA A 56 7.93 13.16 18.21
CA ALA A 56 7.47 12.87 19.56
C ALA A 56 7.07 14.16 20.28
N ALA A 57 6.06 14.09 21.13
CA ALA A 57 5.54 15.25 21.83
C ALA A 57 5.11 14.92 23.27
N ASP A 58 5.37 15.87 24.17
CA ASP A 58 4.87 15.86 25.54
C ASP A 58 3.57 16.67 25.63
N HIS A 59 2.62 16.19 26.41
CA HIS A 59 1.31 16.79 26.56
C HIS A 59 0.97 17.02 28.04
N LYS A 60 0.23 18.10 28.31
CA LYS A 60 -0.22 18.41 29.68
C LYS A 60 -1.19 17.34 30.17
N PRO A 61 -1.15 16.96 31.46
CA PRO A 61 -2.13 16.07 32.06
C PRO A 61 -3.57 16.56 31.83
N GLY A 62 -4.47 15.63 31.52
CA GLY A 62 -5.90 15.91 31.25
C GLY A 62 -6.19 16.54 29.89
N SER A 63 -5.18 16.72 29.03
CA SER A 63 -5.40 17.16 27.64
C SER A 63 -6.14 16.09 26.83
N LYS A 64 -6.65 16.51 25.65
CA LYS A 64 -7.40 15.66 24.73
C LYS A 64 -6.67 15.57 23.38
N ARG A 65 -6.72 14.40 22.77
CA ARG A 65 -6.18 14.12 21.44
C ARG A 65 -7.32 14.15 20.43
N ALA A 66 -7.27 15.09 19.49
CA ALA A 66 -8.27 15.25 18.43
C ALA A 66 -8.20 14.07 17.46
N VAL A 67 -9.34 13.45 17.10
CA VAL A 67 -9.44 12.34 16.15
C VAL A 67 -9.95 12.88 14.83
N TYR A 68 -9.16 12.75 13.77
CA TYR A 68 -9.48 13.32 12.45
C TYR A 68 -10.07 12.26 11.51
N PRO A 69 -10.97 12.67 10.60
CA PRO A 69 -11.53 11.75 9.64
C PRO A 69 -10.47 11.32 8.62
N TYR A 70 -10.63 10.11 8.10
CA TYR A 70 -9.95 9.64 6.89
C TYR A 70 -10.17 10.59 5.71
N HIS A 71 -9.09 10.92 5.02
CA HIS A 71 -9.09 11.65 3.77
C HIS A 71 -7.88 11.19 2.94
N LEU A 72 -8.13 10.71 1.72
CA LEU A 72 -7.10 10.18 0.84
C LEU A 72 -6.33 11.28 0.10
N TYR A 73 -7.07 12.26 -0.43
CA TYR A 73 -6.56 13.23 -1.39
C TYR A 73 -5.73 14.32 -0.74
N PHE A 74 -4.90 14.97 -1.56
CA PHE A 74 -4.10 16.10 -1.11
C PHE A 74 -4.96 17.36 -0.82
N PRO A 75 -4.77 18.03 0.32
CA PRO A 75 -4.00 17.58 1.48
C PRO A 75 -4.83 16.64 2.38
N ARG A 76 -4.25 15.51 2.77
CA ARG A 76 -4.95 14.50 3.62
C ARG A 76 -5.23 14.98 5.04
N TYR A 77 -4.42 15.92 5.52
CA TYR A 77 -4.58 16.57 6.80
C TYR A 77 -3.88 17.93 6.74
N VAL A 78 -4.49 18.92 7.38
CA VAL A 78 -3.94 20.27 7.54
C VAL A 78 -4.10 20.69 8.99
N GLY A 79 -2.97 20.89 9.66
CA GLY A 79 -2.94 21.37 11.04
C GLY A 79 -1.64 21.06 11.76
N THR A 80 -1.58 21.49 13.02
CA THR A 80 -0.35 21.44 13.83
C THR A 80 -0.27 20.24 14.75
N ASP A 81 -1.36 19.47 14.93
CA ASP A 81 -1.40 18.36 15.89
C ASP A 81 -0.44 17.22 15.53
N ARG A 82 -0.04 17.14 14.25
CA ARG A 82 0.89 16.13 13.71
C ARG A 82 2.22 16.75 13.29
N GLY A 83 2.58 17.88 13.87
CA GLY A 83 3.83 18.58 13.59
C GLY A 83 3.84 19.37 12.28
N PRO A 84 4.99 20.01 11.96
CA PRO A 84 5.08 21.04 10.93
C PRO A 84 4.93 20.52 9.49
N GLY A 85 5.07 19.21 9.26
CA GLY A 85 4.90 18.61 7.93
C GLY A 85 3.47 18.71 7.37
N TYR A 86 2.50 18.96 8.24
CA TYR A 86 1.09 19.11 7.89
C TYR A 86 0.56 20.54 8.02
N ASP A 87 1.40 21.50 8.42
CA ASP A 87 1.02 22.91 8.46
C ASP A 87 1.18 23.54 7.05
N ILE A 88 0.17 23.32 6.21
CA ILE A 88 0.15 23.80 4.82
C ILE A 88 -0.58 25.15 4.74
N LYS A 89 0.16 26.19 4.37
CA LYS A 89 -0.40 27.54 4.21
C LYS A 89 -1.41 27.59 3.06
N GLY A 90 -2.51 28.31 3.29
CA GLY A 90 -3.55 28.56 2.27
C GLY A 90 -4.63 27.48 2.19
N TYR A 91 -4.55 26.41 2.99
CA TYR A 91 -5.57 25.38 3.08
C TYR A 91 -6.39 25.50 4.38
N PRO A 92 -7.69 25.14 4.36
CA PRO A 92 -8.49 25.11 5.57
C PRO A 92 -7.98 24.04 6.54
N GLN A 93 -8.02 24.34 7.84
CA GLN A 93 -7.66 23.39 8.88
C GLN A 93 -8.63 22.20 8.88
N SER A 94 -8.09 21.00 9.05
CA SER A 94 -8.89 19.79 9.21
C SER A 94 -9.73 19.87 10.47
N LYS A 95 -10.96 19.35 10.41
CA LYS A 95 -11.89 19.32 11.55
C LYS A 95 -11.90 17.92 12.15
N PRO A 96 -11.78 17.78 13.48
CA PRO A 96 -11.86 16.46 14.10
C PRO A 96 -13.30 15.93 14.11
N VAL A 97 -13.43 14.60 14.06
CA VAL A 97 -14.67 13.86 14.33
C VAL A 97 -14.99 13.87 15.82
N GLY A 98 -13.95 13.79 16.66
CA GLY A 98 -14.09 13.77 18.11
C GLY A 98 -12.76 13.85 18.84
N TYR A 99 -12.74 13.43 20.10
CA TYR A 99 -11.56 13.51 20.96
C TYR A 99 -11.47 12.30 21.88
N ILE A 100 -10.24 11.85 22.13
CA ILE A 100 -9.92 10.84 23.16
C ILE A 100 -9.02 11.47 24.25
N PRO A 101 -8.91 10.87 25.45
CA PRO A 101 -7.89 11.27 26.42
C PRO A 101 -6.49 11.23 25.80
N GLN A 102 -5.71 12.27 26.07
CA GLN A 102 -4.32 12.32 25.63
C GLN A 102 -3.38 11.68 26.66
N VAL A 103 -2.33 11.04 26.18
CA VAL A 103 -1.24 10.50 26.99
C VAL A 103 -0.16 11.56 27.22
N GLU A 104 0.61 11.44 28.31
CA GLU A 104 1.64 12.44 28.65
C GLU A 104 2.75 12.54 27.60
N HIS A 105 3.08 11.43 26.94
CA HIS A 105 4.13 11.37 25.91
C HIS A 105 3.66 10.55 24.72
N THR A 106 3.89 11.07 23.51
CA THR A 106 3.68 10.37 22.25
C THR A 106 5.00 10.14 21.53
N TYR A 107 5.13 8.99 20.87
CA TYR A 107 6.31 8.63 20.11
C TYR A 107 6.35 9.30 18.74
N ALA A 108 7.56 9.53 18.25
CA ALA A 108 7.77 9.95 16.88
C ALA A 108 7.47 8.82 15.90
N TYR A 109 6.95 9.16 14.71
CA TYR A 109 6.71 8.19 13.65
C TYR A 109 6.78 8.82 12.26
N VAL A 110 6.94 7.96 11.26
CA VAL A 110 6.79 8.36 9.86
C VAL A 110 5.38 7.98 9.37
N ASP A 111 4.79 8.88 8.60
CA ASP A 111 3.37 8.88 8.22
C ASP A 111 3.23 9.12 6.72
N SER A 112 2.22 8.48 6.13
CA SER A 112 1.73 8.78 4.79
C SER A 112 0.20 8.72 4.83
N ILE A 113 -0.44 8.10 3.84
CA ILE A 113 -1.89 7.86 3.85
C ILE A 113 -2.30 7.10 5.13
N PHE A 114 -1.47 6.14 5.55
CA PHE A 114 -1.54 5.44 6.84
C PHE A 114 -0.28 5.69 7.66
N GLY A 115 -0.35 5.41 8.98
CA GLY A 115 0.85 5.32 9.80
C GLY A 115 1.78 4.23 9.25
N ILE A 116 3.10 4.48 9.21
CA ILE A 116 4.07 3.56 8.59
C ILE A 116 4.92 2.84 9.63
N MET A 117 5.68 3.59 10.44
CA MET A 117 6.57 3.03 11.46
C MET A 117 6.92 4.08 12.52
N ASN A 118 6.94 3.71 13.81
CA ASN A 118 7.36 4.61 14.89
C ASN A 118 8.82 4.43 15.29
N GLU A 119 9.30 5.28 16.20
CA GLU A 119 10.68 5.29 16.70
C GLU A 119 11.08 4.03 17.51
N HIS A 120 10.17 3.09 17.71
CA HIS A 120 10.38 1.79 18.34
C HIS A 120 10.33 0.61 17.36
N GLN A 121 10.42 0.88 16.06
CA GLN A 121 10.37 -0.13 14.99
C GLN A 121 9.03 -0.90 14.92
N LEU A 122 7.96 -0.39 15.55
CA LEU A 122 6.60 -0.85 15.32
C LEU A 122 6.13 -0.32 13.98
N GLN A 123 5.72 -1.21 13.08
CA GLN A 123 5.34 -0.93 11.70
C GLN A 123 3.92 -1.37 11.38
N ILE A 124 3.31 -0.64 10.45
CA ILE A 124 1.96 -0.89 9.97
C ILE A 124 2.00 -1.02 8.44
N GLY A 125 1.34 -2.04 7.91
CA GLY A 125 0.88 -2.11 6.51
C GLY A 125 -0.64 -2.17 6.49
N GLU A 126 -1.25 -1.90 5.35
CA GLU A 126 -2.71 -1.87 5.22
C GLU A 126 -3.16 -2.55 3.93
N VAL A 127 -4.37 -3.11 3.94
CA VAL A 127 -5.17 -3.35 2.75
C VAL A 127 -6.66 -3.15 3.05
N THR A 128 -7.36 -2.41 2.19
CA THR A 128 -8.82 -2.33 2.18
C THR A 128 -9.45 -3.65 1.78
N THR A 129 -10.29 -4.23 2.63
CA THR A 129 -10.87 -5.56 2.40
C THR A 129 -12.38 -5.57 2.21
N GLY A 130 -13.06 -4.50 2.62
CA GLY A 130 -14.51 -4.38 2.55
C GLY A 130 -15.24 -5.14 3.66
N ALA A 131 -16.40 -4.63 4.06
CA ALA A 131 -17.26 -5.26 5.07
C ALA A 131 -18.72 -5.34 4.64
N LYS A 132 -19.52 -6.16 5.34
CA LYS A 132 -20.99 -6.20 5.18
C LYS A 132 -21.68 -4.88 5.42
N LEU A 133 -21.12 -4.06 6.29
CA LEU A 133 -21.64 -2.75 6.59
C LEU A 133 -20.48 -1.77 6.73
N GLU A 134 -20.66 -0.61 6.13
CA GLU A 134 -19.69 0.49 6.14
C GLU A 134 -20.39 1.73 6.71
N PRO A 135 -20.41 1.87 8.05
CA PRO A 135 -21.14 2.95 8.67
C PRO A 135 -20.42 4.29 8.53
N GLU A 136 -21.17 5.38 8.61
CA GLU A 136 -20.60 6.73 8.59
C GLU A 136 -19.94 7.11 9.93
N ALA A 137 -19.02 8.07 9.86
CA ALA A 137 -18.43 8.68 11.05
C ALA A 137 -19.50 9.37 11.90
N SER A 138 -19.40 9.24 13.22
CA SER A 138 -20.34 9.86 14.16
C SER A 138 -19.70 10.08 15.52
N ALA A 139 -20.40 10.75 16.45
CA ALA A 139 -19.95 10.87 17.83
C ALA A 139 -19.74 9.53 18.55
N LYS A 140 -20.28 8.42 18.03
CA LYS A 140 -20.11 7.05 18.54
C LYS A 140 -19.18 6.19 17.68
N ARG A 141 -18.67 6.72 16.57
CA ARG A 141 -17.75 6.06 15.64
C ARG A 141 -16.70 7.04 15.20
N LEU A 142 -15.65 7.15 16.00
CA LEU A 142 -14.58 8.12 15.80
C LEU A 142 -13.49 7.60 14.87
N PHE A 143 -13.29 6.29 14.80
CA PHE A 143 -12.09 5.71 14.21
C PHE A 143 -12.34 5.07 12.85
N TYR A 144 -11.44 5.39 11.91
CA TYR A 144 -11.12 4.58 10.74
C TYR A 144 -9.71 3.99 10.89
N SER A 145 -9.35 3.00 10.08
CA SER A 145 -8.08 2.27 10.16
C SER A 145 -6.85 3.18 10.15
N THR A 146 -6.85 4.22 9.33
CA THR A 146 -5.74 5.20 9.28
C THR A 146 -5.49 5.84 10.64
N GLU A 147 -6.53 6.27 11.35
CA GLU A 147 -6.38 6.97 12.62
C GLU A 147 -6.09 6.02 13.78
N LEU A 148 -6.61 4.78 13.72
CA LEU A 148 -6.20 3.70 14.62
C LEU A 148 -4.69 3.45 14.51
N SER A 149 -4.17 3.32 13.29
CA SER A 149 -2.74 3.09 13.07
C SER A 149 -1.88 4.22 13.64
N ARG A 150 -2.29 5.47 13.48
CA ARG A 150 -1.56 6.63 14.00
C ARG A 150 -1.56 6.66 15.52
N VAL A 151 -2.70 6.45 16.17
CA VAL A 151 -2.78 6.41 17.64
C VAL A 151 -1.97 5.23 18.20
N ALA A 152 -1.95 4.09 17.50
CA ALA A 152 -1.08 2.97 17.88
C ALA A 152 0.41 3.34 17.80
N LEU A 153 0.84 3.96 16.70
CA LEU A 153 2.23 4.41 16.53
C LEU A 153 2.62 5.51 17.54
N GLU A 154 1.69 6.38 17.91
CA GLU A 154 1.88 7.42 18.94
C GLU A 154 2.10 6.81 20.35
N ARG A 155 1.57 5.61 20.64
CA ARG A 155 1.40 5.13 22.04
C ARG A 155 1.97 3.76 22.36
N CYS A 156 2.29 2.94 21.35
CA CYS A 156 2.72 1.55 21.53
C CYS A 156 4.17 1.33 21.08
N LYS A 157 4.83 0.32 21.66
CA LYS A 157 6.19 -0.09 21.26
C LYS A 157 6.18 -1.46 20.57
N THR A 158 5.21 -2.31 20.92
CA THR A 158 5.10 -3.67 20.38
C THR A 158 3.84 -3.85 19.54
N ALA A 159 3.86 -4.86 18.67
CA ALA A 159 2.76 -5.20 17.78
C ALA A 159 1.52 -5.64 18.56
N LYS A 160 1.71 -6.45 19.61
CA LYS A 160 0.61 -6.88 20.47
C LYS A 160 -0.02 -5.72 21.23
N GLU A 161 0.77 -4.82 21.81
CA GLU A 161 0.25 -3.59 22.46
C GLU A 161 -0.59 -2.77 21.48
N ALA A 162 -0.13 -2.63 20.23
CA ALA A 162 -0.85 -1.91 19.19
C ALA A 162 -2.18 -2.58 18.82
N VAL A 163 -2.20 -3.91 18.67
CA VAL A 163 -3.42 -4.69 18.42
C VAL A 163 -4.43 -4.51 19.56
N GLU A 164 -3.97 -4.62 20.81
CA GLU A 164 -4.84 -4.47 21.99
C GLU A 164 -5.39 -3.04 22.10
N LEU A 165 -4.54 -2.01 21.87
CA LEU A 165 -4.97 -0.62 21.89
C LEU A 165 -5.98 -0.32 20.77
N MET A 166 -5.70 -0.70 19.53
CA MET A 166 -6.62 -0.46 18.41
C MET A 166 -7.97 -1.15 18.64
N GLY A 167 -7.94 -2.39 19.14
CA GLY A 167 -9.15 -3.11 19.52
C GLY A 167 -9.95 -2.41 20.62
N GLN A 168 -9.28 -1.93 21.67
CA GLN A 168 -9.91 -1.17 22.74
C GLN A 168 -10.50 0.16 22.24
N LEU A 169 -9.84 0.85 21.31
CA LEU A 169 -10.34 2.09 20.71
C LEU A 169 -11.61 1.85 19.89
N ILE A 170 -11.70 0.73 19.16
CA ILE A 170 -12.94 0.34 18.47
C ILE A 170 -14.04 0.02 19.49
N ASP A 171 -13.72 -0.73 20.56
CA ASP A 171 -14.69 -1.11 21.59
C ASP A 171 -15.26 0.15 22.31
N ASP A 172 -14.44 1.17 22.56
CA ASP A 172 -14.82 2.37 23.31
C ASP A 172 -15.44 3.47 22.45
N TYR A 173 -14.95 3.66 21.22
CA TYR A 173 -15.25 4.83 20.40
C TYR A 173 -15.80 4.48 19.00
N GLY A 174 -15.95 3.20 18.69
CA GLY A 174 -16.56 2.70 17.45
C GLY A 174 -15.68 2.84 16.21
N TYR A 175 -16.05 2.07 15.19
CA TYR A 175 -15.39 2.03 13.89
C TYR A 175 -16.35 2.48 12.79
N TYR A 176 -15.90 3.38 11.92
CA TYR A 176 -16.65 3.78 10.72
C TYR A 176 -15.89 3.39 9.45
N GLY A 177 -16.56 3.48 8.30
CA GLY A 177 -15.97 3.28 6.99
C GLY A 177 -15.92 1.82 6.54
N THR A 178 -15.17 1.60 5.46
CA THR A 178 -15.02 0.29 4.82
C THR A 178 -14.25 -0.71 5.70
N GLY A 179 -14.37 -1.99 5.40
CA GLY A 179 -13.61 -3.04 6.08
C GLY A 179 -12.12 -2.98 5.74
N GLU A 180 -11.28 -3.20 6.73
CA GLU A 180 -9.83 -2.98 6.61
C GLU A 180 -9.01 -4.10 7.23
N SER A 181 -7.79 -4.30 6.73
CA SER A 181 -6.80 -5.20 7.31
C SER A 181 -5.48 -4.47 7.56
N LEU A 182 -5.01 -4.43 8.81
CA LEU A 182 -3.72 -3.87 9.20
C LEU A 182 -2.73 -4.99 9.51
N LEU A 183 -1.55 -4.92 8.88
CA LEU A 183 -0.39 -5.76 9.19
C LEU A 183 0.44 -5.02 10.24
N VAL A 184 0.41 -5.49 11.47
CA VAL A 184 1.04 -4.84 12.63
C VAL A 184 2.24 -5.68 13.05
N ALA A 185 3.45 -5.14 12.97
CA ALA A 185 4.63 -5.91 13.35
C ALA A 185 5.67 -5.06 14.09
N ASP A 186 6.44 -5.71 14.95
CA ASP A 186 7.60 -5.12 15.61
C ASP A 186 8.86 -5.94 15.26
N THR A 187 9.91 -5.86 16.07
CA THR A 187 11.15 -6.59 15.81
C THR A 187 11.07 -8.10 16.08
N GLN A 188 10.01 -8.57 16.74
CA GLN A 188 9.87 -9.95 17.22
C GLN A 188 8.72 -10.70 16.55
N GLU A 189 7.58 -10.03 16.35
CA GLU A 189 6.36 -10.69 15.88
C GLU A 189 5.53 -9.81 14.94
N GLY A 190 4.57 -10.46 14.28
CA GLY A 190 3.63 -9.83 13.37
C GLY A 190 2.20 -10.34 13.57
N TRP A 191 1.23 -9.44 13.48
CA TRP A 191 -0.19 -9.67 13.66
C TRP A 191 -0.97 -9.10 12.48
N ILE A 192 -2.02 -9.80 12.09
CA ILE A 192 -3.02 -9.30 11.14
C ILE A 192 -4.22 -8.86 11.95
N PHE A 193 -4.63 -7.61 11.83
CA PHE A 193 -5.77 -7.01 12.52
C PHE A 193 -6.84 -6.64 11.50
N GLU A 194 -8.01 -7.28 11.54
CA GLU A 194 -9.11 -7.10 10.60
C GLU A 194 -10.32 -6.50 11.34
N MET A 195 -10.99 -5.51 10.74
CA MET A 195 -12.03 -4.73 11.42
C MET A 195 -13.17 -4.32 10.50
N GLY A 196 -14.41 -4.34 11.00
CA GLY A 196 -15.60 -3.97 10.23
C GLY A 196 -16.75 -3.46 11.09
N GLY A 197 -17.57 -2.60 10.51
CA GLY A 197 -18.72 -1.97 11.18
C GLY A 197 -19.93 -2.90 11.33
N THR A 198 -20.86 -2.49 12.19
CA THR A 198 -22.16 -3.16 12.44
C THR A 198 -23.33 -2.16 12.43
N PRO A 199 -24.60 -2.59 12.39
CA PRO A 199 -25.72 -1.65 12.41
C PRO A 199 -25.73 -0.74 13.64
N ASP A 200 -26.32 0.44 13.52
CA ASP A 200 -26.38 1.42 14.62
C ASP A 200 -26.91 0.80 15.91
N GLY A 201 -26.22 1.10 17.02
CA GLY A 201 -26.54 0.57 18.34
C GLY A 201 -25.93 -0.81 18.65
N GLN A 202 -25.20 -1.41 17.72
CA GLN A 202 -24.38 -2.60 17.95
C GLN A 202 -22.89 -2.23 18.07
N PRO A 203 -22.08 -3.02 18.81
CA PRO A 203 -20.65 -2.80 18.86
C PRO A 203 -19.99 -3.22 17.54
N ASP A 204 -19.15 -2.37 17.00
CA ASP A 204 -18.32 -2.68 15.83
C ASP A 204 -17.30 -3.78 16.17
N LEU A 205 -16.84 -4.50 15.16
CA LEU A 205 -16.17 -5.78 15.35
C LEU A 205 -14.76 -5.77 14.79
N TRP A 206 -13.89 -6.49 15.47
CA TRP A 206 -12.52 -6.72 15.04
C TRP A 206 -12.01 -8.08 15.51
N VAL A 207 -11.03 -8.60 14.78
CA VAL A 207 -10.27 -9.81 15.09
C VAL A 207 -8.80 -9.59 14.74
N ALA A 208 -7.92 -10.30 15.42
CA ALA A 208 -6.50 -10.29 15.16
C ALA A 208 -5.91 -11.68 15.26
N ARG A 209 -4.94 -11.99 14.39
CA ARG A 209 -4.22 -13.26 14.40
C ARG A 209 -2.73 -13.06 14.20
N LYS A 210 -1.92 -13.67 15.07
CA LYS A 210 -0.46 -13.69 14.95
C LYS A 210 -0.03 -14.53 13.75
N VAL A 211 0.92 -14.01 12.97
CA VAL A 211 1.59 -14.77 11.92
C VAL A 211 2.68 -15.64 12.56
N PRO A 212 2.63 -16.98 12.39
CA PRO A 212 3.63 -17.85 12.99
C PRO A 212 5.04 -17.53 12.48
N ASP A 213 6.04 -17.63 13.36
CA ASP A 213 7.42 -17.42 12.96
C ASP A 213 7.87 -18.42 11.88
N GLY A 214 8.76 -18.00 10.99
CA GLY A 214 9.16 -18.78 9.81
C GLY A 214 8.12 -18.79 8.68
N LYS A 215 7.12 -17.93 8.74
CA LYS A 215 6.08 -17.78 7.71
C LYS A 215 6.05 -16.40 7.06
N VAL A 216 5.42 -16.36 5.89
CA VAL A 216 5.05 -15.17 5.13
C VAL A 216 3.53 -15.13 4.99
N TYR A 217 2.93 -14.02 5.39
CA TYR A 217 1.52 -13.72 5.15
C TYR A 217 1.41 -12.77 3.97
N VAL A 218 0.46 -13.03 3.08
CA VAL A 218 0.15 -12.18 1.93
C VAL A 218 -1.34 -11.86 1.98
N THR A 219 -1.67 -10.59 1.78
CA THR A 219 -3.05 -10.18 1.56
C THR A 219 -3.19 -9.16 0.44
N ALA A 220 -4.39 -9.17 -0.10
CA ALA A 220 -4.92 -8.25 -1.08
C ALA A 220 -6.30 -7.80 -0.56
N ASN A 221 -7.15 -7.21 -1.39
CA ASN A 221 -8.43 -6.65 -0.96
C ASN A 221 -9.46 -7.74 -0.58
N GLU A 222 -9.22 -8.49 0.49
CA GLU A 222 -10.10 -9.52 1.02
C GLU A 222 -9.65 -9.84 2.45
N TYR A 223 -10.57 -10.01 3.40
CA TYR A 223 -10.20 -10.58 4.69
C TYR A 223 -9.63 -11.98 4.51
N ARG A 224 -8.62 -12.33 5.31
CA ARG A 224 -7.95 -13.63 5.25
C ARG A 224 -8.07 -14.40 6.55
N ILE A 225 -8.47 -13.77 7.66
CA ILE A 225 -8.77 -14.48 8.90
C ILE A 225 -10.09 -15.25 8.71
N ARG A 226 -10.04 -16.56 9.01
CA ARG A 226 -11.15 -17.50 8.86
C ARG A 226 -11.67 -17.93 10.23
N GLU A 227 -11.34 -19.13 10.66
CA GLU A 227 -11.87 -19.70 11.89
C GLU A 227 -11.30 -18.99 13.13
N ILE A 228 -12.18 -18.52 14.01
CA ILE A 228 -11.81 -17.94 15.30
C ILE A 228 -11.88 -19.01 16.38
N LYS A 229 -10.72 -19.37 16.93
CA LYS A 229 -10.60 -20.38 17.98
C LYS A 229 -10.52 -19.72 19.36
N LYS A 230 -11.48 -20.05 20.23
CA LYS A 230 -11.45 -19.59 21.63
C LYS A 230 -10.20 -20.12 22.34
N ASN A 231 -9.64 -19.31 23.24
CA ASN A 231 -8.45 -19.61 24.03
C ASN A 231 -7.17 -19.86 23.22
N ASN A 232 -7.14 -19.47 21.94
CA ASN A 232 -5.91 -19.48 21.16
C ASN A 232 -5.07 -18.24 21.52
N PRO A 233 -3.84 -18.38 22.07
CA PRO A 233 -3.00 -17.24 22.43
C PRO A 233 -2.56 -16.40 21.23
N ASP A 234 -2.63 -16.96 20.02
CA ASP A 234 -2.31 -16.30 18.75
C ASP A 234 -3.53 -15.60 18.13
N MET A 235 -4.64 -15.47 18.87
CA MET A 235 -5.85 -14.79 18.41
C MET A 235 -6.38 -13.85 19.50
N ILE A 236 -6.69 -12.62 19.10
CA ILE A 236 -7.31 -11.59 19.94
C ILE A 236 -8.52 -11.07 19.17
N TYR A 237 -9.66 -10.84 19.82
CA TYR A 237 -10.86 -10.38 19.12
C TYR A 237 -11.80 -9.60 20.03
N SER A 238 -12.68 -8.82 19.41
CA SER A 238 -13.73 -8.05 20.09
C SER A 238 -14.53 -8.91 21.07
N LYS A 239 -14.73 -8.40 22.30
CA LYS A 239 -15.42 -9.12 23.39
C LYS A 239 -16.84 -9.55 23.00
N ASN A 240 -17.49 -8.77 22.15
CA ASN A 240 -18.86 -8.99 21.71
C ASN A 240 -19.00 -9.80 20.41
N LEU A 241 -17.90 -10.27 19.81
CA LEU A 241 -17.88 -10.90 18.48
C LEU A 241 -19.01 -11.92 18.26
N PHE A 242 -19.04 -12.98 19.09
CA PHE A 242 -20.01 -14.06 18.94
C PHE A 242 -21.44 -13.64 19.28
N LYS A 243 -21.61 -12.71 20.24
CA LYS A 243 -22.93 -12.22 20.67
C LYS A 243 -23.56 -11.36 19.57
N THR A 244 -22.81 -10.39 19.07
CA THR A 244 -23.27 -9.45 18.04
C THR A 244 -23.55 -10.17 16.73
N THR A 245 -22.63 -11.00 16.24
CA THR A 245 -22.83 -11.71 14.97
C THR A 245 -23.99 -12.70 15.03
N LYS A 246 -24.24 -13.34 16.18
CA LYS A 246 -25.45 -14.15 16.39
C LYS A 246 -26.72 -13.32 16.39
N ALA A 247 -26.73 -12.18 17.09
CA ALA A 247 -27.90 -11.30 17.14
C ALA A 247 -28.25 -10.71 15.77
N LEU A 248 -27.24 -10.44 14.94
CA LEU A 248 -27.40 -9.95 13.56
C LEU A 248 -27.75 -11.07 12.56
N GLY A 249 -27.74 -12.34 12.98
CA GLY A 249 -27.93 -13.47 12.07
C GLY A 249 -26.77 -13.69 11.09
N TRP A 250 -25.61 -13.09 11.34
CA TRP A 250 -24.41 -13.23 10.50
C TRP A 250 -23.67 -14.55 10.74
N TRP A 251 -23.88 -15.16 11.91
CA TRP A 251 -23.38 -16.48 12.25
C TRP A 251 -24.34 -17.18 13.21
N ASN A 252 -24.53 -18.49 13.02
CA ASN A 252 -25.25 -19.34 13.94
C ASN A 252 -24.33 -20.49 14.38
N PRO A 253 -24.13 -20.71 15.69
CA PRO A 253 -23.32 -21.82 16.19
C PRO A 253 -23.75 -23.20 15.70
N LYS A 254 -25.03 -23.35 15.28
CA LYS A 254 -25.55 -24.60 14.70
C LYS A 254 -24.99 -24.90 13.30
N ASP A 255 -24.50 -23.87 12.60
CA ASP A 255 -23.98 -23.98 11.24
C ASP A 255 -22.46 -24.27 11.21
N GLY A 256 -21.84 -24.38 12.39
CA GLY A 256 -20.42 -24.72 12.56
C GLY A 256 -19.59 -23.64 13.23
N GLU A 257 -18.27 -23.79 13.13
CA GLU A 257 -17.30 -22.84 13.67
C GLU A 257 -17.47 -21.45 13.05
N PHE A 258 -17.16 -20.41 13.84
CA PHE A 258 -17.22 -19.04 13.37
C PHE A 258 -16.11 -18.76 12.35
N ASP A 259 -16.50 -18.30 11.16
CA ASP A 259 -15.61 -17.91 10.05
C ASP A 259 -15.73 -16.39 9.82
N TRP A 260 -14.68 -15.63 10.18
CA TRP A 260 -14.70 -14.17 10.15
C TRP A 260 -14.98 -13.58 8.76
N LEU A 261 -14.25 -14.04 7.73
CA LEU A 261 -14.48 -13.60 6.35
C LEU A 261 -15.94 -13.83 5.92
N ARG A 262 -16.54 -14.99 6.26
CA ARG A 262 -17.96 -15.25 5.93
C ARG A 262 -18.94 -14.44 6.78
N ALA A 263 -18.62 -14.22 8.06
CA ALA A 263 -19.51 -13.55 8.99
C ALA A 263 -19.55 -12.04 8.77
N VAL A 264 -18.41 -11.39 8.50
CA VAL A 264 -18.28 -9.92 8.46
C VAL A 264 -17.82 -9.41 7.09
N GLY A 265 -17.05 -10.20 6.36
CA GLY A 265 -16.52 -9.84 5.04
C GLY A 265 -17.50 -9.92 3.89
N ILE A 266 -16.99 -9.54 2.72
CA ILE A 266 -17.73 -9.49 1.46
C ILE A 266 -17.30 -10.61 0.49
N GLY A 267 -16.27 -11.35 0.86
CA GLY A 267 -15.52 -12.21 -0.04
C GLY A 267 -14.59 -11.38 -0.92
N GLU A 268 -14.33 -11.87 -2.12
CA GLU A 268 -13.65 -11.14 -3.19
C GLU A 268 -14.22 -9.72 -3.39
N TYR A 269 -13.34 -8.73 -3.50
CA TYR A 269 -13.70 -7.31 -3.41
C TYR A 269 -14.62 -6.81 -4.51
N ASN A 270 -14.14 -6.85 -5.76
CA ASN A 270 -14.73 -6.12 -6.88
C ASN A 270 -15.34 -7.07 -7.91
N HIS A 271 -14.50 -7.92 -8.49
CA HIS A 271 -14.88 -9.00 -9.38
C HIS A 271 -14.06 -10.25 -9.03
N PRO A 272 -14.48 -11.45 -9.45
CA PRO A 272 -13.68 -12.67 -9.27
C PRO A 272 -12.22 -12.44 -9.64
N TYR A 273 -11.32 -12.85 -8.76
CA TYR A 273 -9.86 -12.75 -8.89
C TYR A 273 -9.22 -11.37 -8.75
N TYR A 274 -9.97 -10.31 -8.44
CA TYR A 274 -9.40 -8.98 -8.17
C TYR A 274 -8.31 -8.98 -7.09
N SER A 275 -8.49 -9.78 -6.03
CA SER A 275 -7.63 -9.94 -4.88
C SER A 275 -6.96 -11.31 -4.88
N LEU A 276 -7.74 -12.38 -5.11
CA LEU A 276 -7.26 -13.75 -4.95
C LEU A 276 -6.12 -14.12 -5.90
N ARG A 277 -6.08 -13.57 -7.13
CA ARG A 277 -4.99 -13.88 -8.06
C ARG A 277 -3.65 -13.29 -7.61
N ARG A 278 -3.66 -12.13 -6.97
CA ARG A 278 -2.45 -11.52 -6.38
C ARG A 278 -1.93 -12.31 -5.20
N VAL A 279 -2.83 -12.75 -4.32
CA VAL A 279 -2.48 -13.62 -3.20
C VAL A 279 -1.84 -14.90 -3.70
N TRP A 280 -2.47 -15.56 -4.69
CA TRP A 280 -1.90 -16.73 -5.35
C TRP A 280 -0.52 -16.44 -5.92
N ARG A 281 -0.39 -15.38 -6.72
CA ARG A 281 0.84 -15.08 -7.44
C ARG A 281 2.01 -14.80 -6.52
N ALA A 282 1.80 -14.02 -5.46
CA ALA A 282 2.84 -13.79 -4.46
C ALA A 282 3.23 -15.10 -3.76
N MET A 283 2.26 -15.94 -3.38
CA MET A 283 2.54 -17.24 -2.76
C MET A 283 3.29 -18.20 -3.71
N ASP A 284 2.94 -18.22 -4.99
CA ASP A 284 3.60 -19.00 -6.04
C ASP A 284 5.06 -18.56 -6.22
N ARG A 285 5.32 -17.24 -6.24
CA ARG A 285 6.69 -16.73 -6.30
C ARG A 285 7.51 -16.98 -5.04
N ILE A 286 6.88 -16.98 -3.88
CA ILE A 286 7.53 -17.24 -2.58
C ILE A 286 7.84 -18.73 -2.40
N ASN A 287 6.92 -19.61 -2.82
CA ASN A 287 7.08 -21.05 -2.73
C ASN A 287 6.29 -21.79 -3.82
N PRO A 288 6.89 -21.98 -5.02
CA PRO A 288 6.21 -22.66 -6.12
C PRO A 288 6.01 -24.16 -5.86
N ASP A 289 6.72 -24.75 -4.89
CA ASP A 289 6.60 -26.18 -4.57
C ASP A 289 5.26 -26.50 -3.90
N LEU A 290 4.54 -25.50 -3.39
CA LEU A 290 3.17 -25.65 -2.88
C LEU A 290 2.16 -25.96 -3.99
N LYS A 291 2.47 -25.58 -5.25
CA LYS A 291 1.61 -25.82 -6.42
C LYS A 291 0.16 -25.39 -6.20
N LEU A 292 -0.02 -24.25 -5.54
CA LEU A 292 -1.36 -23.68 -5.32
C LEU A 292 -2.00 -23.37 -6.67
N SER A 293 -3.26 -23.74 -6.83
CA SER A 293 -4.02 -23.45 -8.05
C SER A 293 -4.31 -21.95 -8.18
N PRO A 294 -4.13 -21.32 -9.36
CA PRO A 294 -4.64 -19.96 -9.60
C PRO A 294 -6.17 -19.90 -9.68
N TRP A 295 -6.84 -21.05 -9.62
CA TRP A 295 -8.28 -21.20 -9.74
C TRP A 295 -8.87 -21.75 -8.44
N VAL A 296 -9.92 -21.08 -7.96
CA VAL A 296 -10.67 -21.46 -6.75
C VAL A 296 -12.17 -21.50 -7.02
N LYS A 297 -12.92 -22.10 -6.09
CA LYS A 297 -14.37 -22.27 -6.21
C LYS A 297 -15.16 -20.96 -6.15
N ASP A 298 -14.82 -20.10 -5.20
CA ASP A 298 -15.53 -18.85 -4.93
C ASP A 298 -14.63 -17.84 -4.20
N GLY A 299 -15.12 -16.61 -4.08
CA GLY A 299 -14.48 -15.52 -3.32
C GLY A 299 -14.51 -15.70 -1.80
N TYR A 300 -14.74 -16.90 -1.29
CA TYR A 300 -14.65 -17.25 0.13
C TYR A 300 -13.78 -18.52 0.32
N THR A 301 -12.86 -18.75 -0.62
CA THR A 301 -12.01 -19.96 -0.72
C THR A 301 -11.15 -20.18 0.52
N LYS A 302 -10.92 -21.46 0.87
CA LYS A 302 -9.95 -21.87 1.90
C LYS A 302 -8.66 -22.45 1.30
N ASP A 303 -8.55 -22.45 -0.03
CA ASP A 303 -7.46 -23.12 -0.76
C ASP A 303 -6.11 -22.42 -0.56
N TYR A 304 -6.13 -21.11 -0.28
CA TYR A 304 -4.93 -20.34 0.06
C TYR A 304 -4.78 -20.27 1.58
N PRO A 305 -3.69 -20.82 2.15
CA PRO A 305 -3.48 -20.84 3.60
C PRO A 305 -3.28 -19.43 4.17
N PHE A 306 -3.51 -19.27 5.48
CA PHE A 306 -3.29 -17.99 6.16
C PHE A 306 -1.87 -17.45 5.95
N ALA A 307 -0.86 -18.30 6.11
CA ALA A 307 0.55 -17.95 5.87
C ALA A 307 1.32 -19.18 5.36
N ILE A 308 2.38 -18.95 4.58
CA ILE A 308 3.19 -20.02 3.96
C ILE A 308 4.64 -19.99 4.44
N THR A 309 5.32 -21.13 4.41
CA THR A 309 6.78 -21.17 4.57
C THR A 309 7.40 -20.85 3.22
N PRO A 310 8.34 -19.89 3.12
CA PRO A 310 9.00 -19.59 1.86
C PRO A 310 9.94 -20.75 1.47
N LYS A 311 10.12 -21.00 0.16
CA LYS A 311 11.01 -22.08 -0.32
C LYS A 311 12.44 -21.89 0.17
N THR A 312 12.88 -20.64 0.17
CA THR A 312 14.12 -20.17 0.79
C THR A 312 13.81 -18.92 1.60
N LYS A 313 14.57 -18.66 2.67
CA LYS A 313 14.43 -17.40 3.41
C LYS A 313 14.52 -16.20 2.48
N LEU A 314 13.66 -15.21 2.68
CA LEU A 314 13.53 -14.08 1.78
C LEU A 314 14.57 -13.01 2.10
N THR A 315 15.34 -12.61 1.08
CA THR A 315 16.11 -11.37 1.15
C THR A 315 15.19 -10.17 0.96
N LEU A 316 15.62 -8.99 1.39
CA LEU A 316 14.88 -7.75 1.17
C LEU A 316 14.62 -7.49 -0.33
N GLN A 317 15.58 -7.81 -1.18
CA GLN A 317 15.45 -7.75 -2.64
C GLN A 317 14.38 -8.70 -3.16
N ASN A 318 14.27 -9.92 -2.61
CA ASN A 318 13.18 -10.82 -2.97
C ASN A 318 11.82 -10.20 -2.64
N VAL A 319 11.67 -9.61 -1.45
CA VAL A 319 10.43 -8.95 -1.03
C VAL A 319 10.08 -7.78 -1.94
N MET A 320 11.04 -6.88 -2.22
CA MET A 320 10.84 -5.76 -3.17
C MET A 320 10.37 -6.26 -4.53
N SER A 321 11.00 -7.31 -5.06
CA SER A 321 10.67 -7.83 -6.39
C SER A 321 9.26 -8.44 -6.49
N LEU A 322 8.62 -8.81 -5.38
CA LEU A 322 7.24 -9.32 -5.39
C LEU A 322 6.25 -8.24 -5.81
N HIS A 323 6.54 -6.98 -5.49
CA HIS A 323 5.67 -5.86 -5.82
C HIS A 323 5.72 -5.46 -7.30
N ASN A 324 6.75 -5.86 -8.04
CA ASN A 324 6.94 -5.46 -9.45
C ASN A 324 6.15 -6.36 -10.44
N ASP A 325 5.28 -7.24 -9.94
CA ASP A 325 4.71 -8.35 -10.72
C ASP A 325 3.40 -7.99 -11.42
N HIS A 326 3.30 -8.40 -12.68
CA HIS A 326 2.09 -8.35 -13.50
C HIS A 326 1.74 -9.73 -14.08
N TYR A 327 1.99 -10.77 -13.29
CA TYR A 327 1.79 -12.18 -13.61
C TYR A 327 2.70 -12.72 -14.71
N GLU A 328 3.90 -12.16 -14.87
CA GLU A 328 4.84 -12.52 -15.93
C GLU A 328 5.12 -14.04 -15.95
N GLY A 329 5.09 -14.61 -17.15
CA GLY A 329 5.32 -16.04 -17.37
C GLY A 329 4.13 -16.97 -17.05
N THR A 330 2.97 -16.41 -16.72
CA THR A 330 1.72 -17.17 -16.52
C THR A 330 0.74 -16.91 -17.67
N GLU A 331 -0.39 -17.61 -17.68
CA GLU A 331 -1.49 -17.31 -18.63
C GLU A 331 -2.16 -15.94 -18.39
N PHE A 332 -1.88 -15.29 -17.25
CA PHE A 332 -2.42 -13.97 -16.87
C PHE A 332 -1.45 -12.81 -17.14
N ASP A 333 -0.30 -13.09 -17.76
CA ASP A 333 0.78 -12.13 -18.01
C ASP A 333 0.28 -10.89 -18.79
N LEU A 334 0.25 -9.74 -18.09
CA LEU A 334 -0.26 -8.50 -18.66
C LEU A 334 0.69 -7.86 -19.69
N THR A 335 1.93 -8.32 -19.80
CA THR A 335 2.87 -7.87 -20.84
C THR A 335 2.59 -8.51 -22.20
N LYS A 336 1.61 -9.43 -22.28
CA LYS A 336 1.26 -10.20 -23.48
C LYS A 336 -0.11 -9.82 -24.02
N GLY A 337 -0.39 -10.34 -25.21
CA GLY A 337 -1.69 -10.18 -25.87
C GLY A 337 -1.86 -8.83 -26.53
N THR A 338 -3.05 -8.61 -27.09
CA THR A 338 -3.36 -7.39 -27.86
C THR A 338 -3.50 -6.17 -26.95
N ALA A 339 -4.02 -6.36 -25.73
CA ALA A 339 -4.21 -5.30 -24.75
C ALA A 339 -2.90 -4.66 -24.27
N ALA A 340 -1.77 -5.40 -24.31
CA ALA A 340 -0.46 -4.87 -23.97
C ALA A 340 0.16 -3.94 -25.04
N GLY A 341 -0.56 -3.72 -26.16
CA GLY A 341 -0.08 -2.90 -27.26
C GLY A 341 1.14 -3.48 -27.99
N PRO A 342 1.78 -2.70 -28.87
CA PRO A 342 2.90 -3.18 -29.69
C PRO A 342 4.18 -3.39 -28.88
N PHE A 343 4.26 -2.85 -27.67
CA PHE A 343 5.47 -2.85 -26.85
C PHE A 343 5.30 -3.50 -25.48
N GLY A 344 4.24 -4.29 -25.27
CA GLY A 344 4.09 -5.15 -24.09
C GLY A 344 3.86 -4.41 -22.77
N ASN A 345 3.16 -3.28 -22.81
CA ASN A 345 2.85 -2.48 -21.63
C ASN A 345 1.83 -3.24 -20.73
N PRO A 346 2.15 -3.51 -19.45
CA PRO A 346 1.25 -4.20 -18.55
C PRO A 346 0.12 -3.33 -17.98
N ASN A 347 0.22 -2.00 -18.09
CA ASN A 347 -0.69 -1.07 -17.44
C ASN A 347 -2.08 -1.09 -18.06
N ARG A 348 -3.11 -1.00 -17.21
CA ARG A 348 -4.52 -1.06 -17.59
C ARG A 348 -5.29 0.04 -16.89
N TYR A 349 -5.44 1.17 -17.58
CA TYR A 349 -6.14 2.32 -17.03
C TYR A 349 -7.58 1.96 -16.68
N PHE A 350 -7.95 2.28 -15.44
CA PHE A 350 -9.29 2.07 -14.93
C PHE A 350 -10.33 2.83 -15.76
N GLY A 351 -11.42 2.14 -16.08
CA GLY A 351 -12.51 2.67 -16.87
C GLY A 351 -13.88 2.22 -16.38
N PRO A 352 -14.95 2.56 -17.11
CA PRO A 352 -16.33 2.26 -16.73
C PRO A 352 -16.64 0.76 -16.65
N TYR A 353 -15.74 -0.11 -17.14
CA TYR A 353 -15.89 -1.56 -17.16
C TYR A 353 -15.11 -2.27 -16.05
N ASP A 354 -14.37 -1.54 -15.21
CA ASP A 354 -13.61 -2.12 -14.08
C ASP A 354 -14.39 -2.07 -12.76
N GLY A 355 -15.61 -1.51 -12.80
CA GLY A 355 -16.43 -1.28 -11.61
C GLY A 355 -15.94 -0.07 -10.82
N ALA A 356 -16.68 0.30 -9.77
CA ALA A 356 -16.18 1.32 -8.85
C ALA A 356 -15.13 0.66 -7.96
N GLN A 357 -13.87 1.10 -8.04
CA GLN A 357 -12.91 0.82 -6.98
C GLN A 357 -13.57 1.26 -5.67
N ASN A 358 -13.76 0.32 -4.76
CA ASN A 358 -14.30 0.56 -3.42
C ASN A 358 -15.81 0.81 -3.28
N ASN A 359 -16.58 0.67 -4.36
CA ASN A 359 -18.05 0.60 -4.31
C ASN A 359 -18.55 -0.55 -5.17
N ALA A 360 -17.88 -1.69 -5.03
CA ALA A 360 -18.25 -2.91 -5.73
C ALA A 360 -19.70 -3.28 -5.38
N VAL A 361 -20.58 -3.22 -6.39
CA VAL A 361 -21.96 -3.62 -6.22
C VAL A 361 -21.98 -5.14 -6.13
N ARG A 362 -22.30 -5.65 -4.94
CA ARG A 362 -22.32 -7.08 -4.67
C ARG A 362 -23.18 -7.83 -5.70
N GLY A 363 -22.58 -8.85 -6.30
CA GLY A 363 -23.25 -9.71 -7.27
C GLY A 363 -23.35 -9.13 -8.69
N GLN A 364 -22.85 -7.91 -8.93
CA GLN A 364 -22.74 -7.37 -10.28
C GLN A 364 -21.56 -8.04 -11.00
N LYS A 365 -21.81 -8.52 -12.22
CA LYS A 365 -20.74 -8.98 -13.11
C LYS A 365 -20.15 -7.78 -13.86
N THR A 366 -18.84 -7.63 -13.77
CA THR A 366 -18.11 -6.54 -14.43
C THR A 366 -17.48 -7.06 -15.73
N SER A 367 -18.29 -7.12 -16.78
CA SER A 367 -17.83 -7.58 -18.10
C SER A 367 -16.82 -6.58 -18.69
N GLY A 368 -15.61 -7.06 -18.96
CA GLY A 368 -14.53 -6.24 -19.52
C GLY A 368 -13.53 -5.69 -18.50
N ALA A 369 -13.70 -6.00 -17.21
CA ALA A 369 -12.74 -5.64 -16.17
C ALA A 369 -11.37 -6.28 -16.43
N TRP A 370 -10.31 -5.54 -16.13
CA TRP A 370 -8.95 -6.03 -16.24
C TRP A 370 -8.55 -6.94 -15.07
N GLU A 371 -7.56 -7.79 -15.31
CA GLU A 371 -6.88 -8.46 -14.21
C GLU A 371 -6.09 -7.42 -13.39
N ARG A 372 -6.30 -7.36 -12.07
CA ARG A 372 -5.56 -6.43 -11.20
C ARG A 372 -4.21 -7.08 -10.84
N ALA A 373 -3.13 -6.64 -11.51
CA ALA A 373 -1.73 -7.00 -11.22
C ALA A 373 -1.30 -6.55 -9.84
N ILE A 374 -0.22 -7.13 -9.27
CA ILE A 374 0.33 -6.66 -7.98
C ILE A 374 0.80 -5.22 -8.15
N SER A 375 1.73 -4.97 -9.07
CA SER A 375 2.17 -3.63 -9.45
C SER A 375 1.03 -2.90 -10.16
N ALA A 376 0.46 -1.89 -9.51
CA ALA A 376 -0.62 -1.08 -10.07
C ALA A 376 -0.11 0.23 -10.71
N ASP A 377 -0.73 0.65 -11.80
CA ASP A 377 -0.37 1.86 -12.55
C ASP A 377 -0.77 3.18 -11.87
N TYR A 378 -1.59 3.09 -10.83
CA TYR A 378 -2.11 4.18 -9.99
C TYR A 378 -1.62 4.05 -8.53
N CYS A 379 -0.48 3.37 -8.33
CA CYS A 379 0.16 3.30 -7.03
C CYS A 379 0.62 4.71 -6.58
N THR A 380 0.27 5.15 -5.37
CA THR A 380 0.81 6.40 -4.82
C THR A 380 2.23 6.18 -4.29
N TYR A 381 2.40 5.13 -3.51
CA TYR A 381 3.70 4.70 -2.98
C TYR A 381 3.68 3.21 -2.66
N VAL A 382 4.86 2.61 -2.69
CA VAL A 382 5.14 1.31 -2.09
C VAL A 382 6.17 1.48 -0.98
N LYS A 383 5.91 0.90 0.18
CA LYS A 383 6.84 0.90 1.31
C LYS A 383 7.23 -0.51 1.69
N ILE A 384 8.49 -0.69 2.07
CA ILE A 384 9.03 -1.89 2.70
C ILE A 384 9.61 -1.46 4.06
N GLY A 385 8.85 -1.70 5.13
CA GLY A 385 9.31 -1.48 6.50
C GLY A 385 10.16 -2.66 6.96
N VAL A 386 11.28 -2.38 7.61
CA VAL A 386 12.25 -3.37 8.10
C VAL A 386 12.58 -3.07 9.55
N SER A 387 12.27 -4.02 10.45
CA SER A 387 12.57 -3.95 11.88
C SER A 387 13.71 -4.93 12.21
N ARG A 388 14.76 -4.43 12.86
CA ARG A 388 16.04 -5.15 13.07
C ARG A 388 16.44 -5.10 14.54
N ASP A 389 16.19 -6.17 15.29
CA ASP A 389 16.44 -6.21 16.75
C ASP A 389 17.92 -6.20 17.14
N TRP A 390 18.83 -6.52 16.22
CA TRP A 390 20.26 -6.45 16.47
C TRP A 390 20.84 -5.03 16.41
N LEU A 391 20.00 -4.01 16.17
CA LEU A 391 20.38 -2.60 16.14
C LEU A 391 19.45 -1.77 17.05
N PRO A 392 19.97 -0.71 17.70
CA PRO A 392 19.14 0.22 18.46
C PRO A 392 18.05 0.86 17.60
N ASP A 393 16.87 1.13 18.16
CA ASP A 393 15.69 1.56 17.38
C ASP A 393 15.94 2.65 16.33
N PRO A 394 16.66 3.76 16.63
CA PRO A 394 16.90 4.81 15.64
C PRO A 394 17.66 4.34 14.39
N ILE A 395 18.38 3.23 14.49
CA ILE A 395 19.18 2.61 13.42
C ILE A 395 18.44 1.38 12.88
N GLY A 396 17.89 0.54 13.75
CA GLY A 396 17.28 -0.74 13.40
C GLY A 396 16.06 -0.60 12.50
N GLY A 397 15.20 0.38 12.79
CA GLY A 397 14.02 0.64 11.98
C GLY A 397 14.36 1.40 10.70
N MET A 398 13.92 0.86 9.57
CA MET A 398 14.15 1.45 8.26
C MET A 398 12.92 1.26 7.38
N VAL A 399 12.57 2.30 6.63
CA VAL A 399 11.53 2.28 5.62
C VAL A 399 12.17 2.53 4.27
N TRP A 400 12.06 1.55 3.38
CA TRP A 400 12.39 1.73 1.98
C TRP A 400 11.14 2.17 1.24
N ILE A 401 11.17 3.33 0.60
CA ILE A 401 10.00 3.88 -0.09
C ILE A 401 10.27 4.01 -1.58
N GLY A 402 9.37 3.47 -2.38
CA GLY A 402 9.24 3.76 -3.80
C GLY A 402 8.01 4.63 -4.00
N PHE A 403 8.12 5.67 -4.82
CA PHE A 403 6.96 6.46 -5.25
C PHE A 403 6.47 5.99 -6.59
N ASP A 404 5.18 6.15 -6.82
CA ASP A 404 4.51 5.70 -8.02
C ASP A 404 4.65 4.16 -8.21
N ARG A 405 4.63 3.65 -9.45
CA ARG A 405 4.48 2.23 -9.76
C ARG A 405 5.68 1.39 -9.28
N PRO A 406 5.48 0.27 -8.56
CA PRO A 406 6.59 -0.54 -8.05
C PRO A 406 7.56 -1.08 -9.11
N ASP A 407 7.06 -1.42 -10.29
CA ASP A 407 7.85 -1.95 -11.40
C ASP A 407 8.86 -0.94 -11.98
N THR A 408 8.55 0.35 -11.90
CA THR A 408 9.34 1.45 -12.46
C THR A 408 9.90 2.40 -11.41
N THR A 409 9.76 2.11 -10.11
CA THR A 409 10.31 2.95 -9.04
C THR A 409 11.69 2.51 -8.55
N VAL A 410 12.29 3.26 -7.63
CA VAL A 410 13.45 2.84 -6.83
C VAL A 410 13.10 2.95 -5.37
N TYR A 411 13.40 1.89 -4.62
CA TYR A 411 13.25 1.88 -3.18
C TYR A 411 14.40 2.67 -2.51
N VAL A 412 14.08 3.81 -1.91
CA VAL A 412 15.05 4.68 -1.22
C VAL A 412 14.97 4.45 0.30
N PRO A 413 16.09 4.16 0.99
CA PRO A 413 16.09 3.86 2.42
C PRO A 413 16.04 5.12 3.30
N PHE A 414 15.08 5.13 4.23
CA PHE A 414 14.95 6.12 5.29
C PHE A 414 14.98 5.45 6.66
N TYR A 415 15.88 5.91 7.53
CA TYR A 415 15.92 5.48 8.93
C TYR A 415 14.79 6.12 9.72
N ILE A 416 14.18 5.40 10.66
CA ILE A 416 13.16 6.00 11.55
C ILE A 416 13.75 6.96 12.57
N GLY A 417 15.05 6.83 12.88
CA GLY A 417 15.77 7.68 13.82
C GLY A 417 16.11 9.07 13.30
N VAL A 418 15.58 9.47 12.13
CA VAL A 418 15.79 10.82 11.62
C VAL A 418 15.10 11.87 12.49
N ASN A 419 15.48 13.13 12.32
CA ASN A 419 14.81 14.26 12.96
C ASN A 419 13.80 14.95 12.03
N ASP A 420 13.91 14.70 10.72
CA ASP A 420 12.98 15.14 9.69
C ASP A 420 13.28 14.36 8.39
N LEU A 421 12.35 14.43 7.44
CA LEU A 421 12.49 13.85 6.10
C LEU A 421 12.89 14.92 5.06
N PRO A 422 13.50 14.51 3.94
CA PRO A 422 13.92 15.46 2.90
C PRO A 422 12.72 16.20 2.30
N VAL A 423 12.93 17.48 1.97
CA VAL A 423 11.87 18.33 1.38
C VAL A 423 11.25 17.71 0.12
N SER A 424 12.05 17.03 -0.71
CA SER A 424 11.59 16.35 -1.93
C SER A 424 10.61 15.20 -1.67
N TYR A 425 10.49 14.69 -0.44
CA TYR A 425 9.55 13.64 -0.07
C TYR A 425 8.34 14.17 0.71
N ARG A 426 8.53 15.24 1.50
CA ARG A 426 7.50 15.76 2.41
C ARG A 426 6.72 16.96 1.90
N ASN A 427 7.21 17.63 0.85
CA ASN A 427 6.59 18.85 0.33
C ASN A 427 6.36 18.76 -1.17
N GLY A 428 5.10 18.81 -1.57
CA GLY A 428 4.68 18.72 -2.96
C GLY A 428 3.17 18.52 -3.06
N SER A 429 2.63 18.64 -4.28
CA SER A 429 1.22 18.39 -4.58
C SER A 429 1.12 17.50 -5.81
N PRO A 430 0.24 16.49 -5.80
CA PRO A 430 -0.01 15.64 -6.97
C PRO A 430 -0.84 16.35 -8.06
N PHE A 431 -1.25 17.61 -7.85
CA PHE A 431 -2.07 18.35 -8.82
C PHE A 431 -1.28 19.31 -9.72
N LYS A 432 0.00 19.52 -9.43
CA LYS A 432 0.88 20.38 -10.23
C LYS A 432 2.24 19.73 -10.39
N TYR A 433 2.60 19.44 -11.63
CA TYR A 433 3.89 18.87 -11.97
C TYR A 433 5.04 19.71 -11.40
N ASP A 434 5.92 19.06 -10.64
CA ASP A 434 7.13 19.64 -10.08
C ASP A 434 8.20 18.56 -9.90
N ARG A 435 9.23 18.56 -10.74
CA ARG A 435 10.36 17.60 -10.65
C ARG A 435 11.11 17.66 -9.32
N LYS A 436 10.95 18.73 -8.51
CA LYS A 436 11.54 18.83 -7.16
C LYS A 436 10.78 17.99 -6.14
N PHE A 437 9.51 17.67 -6.40
CA PHE A 437 8.77 16.69 -5.63
C PHE A 437 9.06 15.31 -6.19
N MET A 438 9.61 14.43 -5.36
CA MET A 438 10.14 13.14 -5.78
C MET A 438 9.07 12.26 -6.43
N TRP A 439 7.83 12.32 -5.96
CA TRP A 439 6.71 11.58 -6.56
C TRP A 439 6.56 11.88 -8.06
N TRP A 440 6.58 13.16 -8.45
CA TRP A 440 6.54 13.56 -9.87
C TRP A 440 7.77 13.16 -10.68
N ALA A 441 8.93 13.03 -10.05
CA ALA A 441 10.11 12.53 -10.74
C ALA A 441 9.94 11.05 -11.13
N PHE A 442 9.35 10.24 -10.24
CA PHE A 442 9.04 8.83 -10.52
C PHE A 442 7.88 8.69 -11.51
N ASP A 443 6.75 9.34 -11.24
CA ASP A 443 5.56 9.33 -12.10
C ASP A 443 5.86 9.76 -13.55
N PHE A 444 6.74 10.75 -13.74
CA PHE A 444 7.15 11.15 -15.09
C PHE A 444 7.83 10.01 -15.86
N VAL A 445 8.74 9.29 -15.21
CA VAL A 445 9.50 8.20 -15.87
C VAL A 445 8.58 7.03 -16.20
N SER A 446 7.69 6.65 -15.28
CA SER A 446 6.76 5.54 -15.49
C SER A 446 5.77 5.82 -16.62
N ASN A 447 5.14 7.01 -16.64
CA ASN A 447 4.23 7.41 -17.71
C ASN A 447 4.96 7.56 -19.06
N TRP A 448 6.20 8.05 -19.07
CA TRP A 448 6.98 8.12 -20.32
C TRP A 448 7.32 6.73 -20.86
N ALA A 449 7.58 5.77 -19.98
CA ALA A 449 7.88 4.39 -20.35
C ALA A 449 6.72 3.71 -21.10
N ASP A 450 5.47 4.09 -20.81
CA ASP A 450 4.27 3.51 -21.43
C ASP A 450 4.30 3.55 -22.96
N LEU A 451 4.95 4.57 -23.55
CA LEU A 451 5.07 4.77 -24.99
C LEU A 451 5.84 3.63 -25.70
N LYS A 452 6.83 3.04 -25.01
CA LYS A 452 7.70 2.01 -25.59
C LYS A 452 8.20 1.03 -24.52
N TYR A 453 7.27 0.54 -23.70
CA TYR A 453 7.53 -0.15 -22.44
C TYR A 453 8.65 -1.20 -22.51
N SER A 454 8.54 -2.24 -23.35
CA SER A 454 9.54 -3.33 -23.48
C SER A 454 10.98 -2.88 -23.83
N TYR A 455 11.16 -1.64 -24.26
CA TYR A 455 12.47 -1.03 -24.49
C TYR A 455 12.90 -0.19 -23.28
N MET A 456 12.06 0.77 -22.87
CA MET A 456 12.42 1.70 -21.79
C MET A 456 12.56 1.00 -20.43
N ILE A 457 11.76 -0.04 -20.16
CA ILE A 457 11.83 -0.80 -18.91
C ILE A 457 13.21 -1.44 -18.70
N LYS A 458 13.96 -1.73 -19.77
CA LYS A 458 15.32 -2.28 -19.65
C LYS A 458 16.30 -1.25 -19.09
N ASP A 459 16.23 0.00 -19.55
CA ASP A 459 17.06 1.08 -19.03
C ASP A 459 16.64 1.48 -17.61
N ILE A 460 15.32 1.50 -17.36
CA ILE A 460 14.76 1.75 -16.02
C ILE A 460 15.25 0.69 -15.03
N ASN A 461 15.10 -0.60 -15.36
CA ASN A 461 15.56 -1.70 -14.49
C ASN A 461 17.08 -1.68 -14.29
N ALA A 462 17.85 -1.31 -15.31
CA ALA A 462 19.30 -1.16 -15.18
C ALA A 462 19.67 -0.04 -14.20
N LYS A 463 19.03 1.14 -14.32
CA LYS A 463 19.27 2.26 -13.39
C LYS A 463 18.72 1.96 -11.99
N GLN A 464 17.56 1.31 -11.89
CA GLN A 464 16.99 0.84 -10.62
C GLN A 464 17.99 -0.08 -9.91
N LYS A 465 18.54 -1.07 -10.62
CA LYS A 465 19.56 -1.97 -10.09
C LYS A 465 20.82 -1.23 -9.66
N GLU A 466 21.36 -0.34 -10.50
CA GLU A 466 22.55 0.46 -10.18
C GLU A 466 22.37 1.25 -8.87
N ILE A 467 21.24 1.94 -8.73
CA ILE A 467 20.96 2.73 -7.53
C ILE A 467 20.80 1.82 -6.31
N GLN A 468 19.96 0.79 -6.39
CA GLN A 468 19.67 -0.06 -5.24
C GLN A 468 20.87 -0.88 -4.78
N ASP A 469 21.70 -1.40 -5.69
CA ASP A 469 22.94 -2.09 -5.33
C ASP A 469 23.85 -1.17 -4.49
N LYS A 470 23.94 0.11 -4.87
CA LYS A 470 24.67 1.12 -4.11
C LYS A 470 24.01 1.41 -2.75
N GLU A 471 22.68 1.56 -2.70
CA GLU A 471 21.95 1.76 -1.44
C GLU A 471 22.19 0.62 -0.45
N PHE A 472 22.05 -0.64 -0.90
CA PHE A 472 22.31 -1.81 -0.06
C PHE A 472 23.75 -1.84 0.46
N ALA A 473 24.71 -1.52 -0.39
CA ALA A 473 26.12 -1.45 0.01
C ALA A 473 26.40 -0.31 1.00
N ASP A 474 25.68 0.80 0.88
CA ASP A 474 25.85 1.96 1.76
C ASP A 474 25.19 1.72 3.12
N VAL A 475 23.98 1.14 3.20
CA VAL A 475 23.27 0.85 4.46
C VAL A 475 24.18 0.17 5.49
N ALA A 476 24.93 -0.86 5.10
CA ALA A 476 25.85 -1.55 6.02
C ALA A 476 26.93 -0.62 6.61
N LYS A 477 27.48 0.30 5.80
CA LYS A 477 28.49 1.28 6.23
C LYS A 477 27.87 2.37 7.11
N ILE A 478 26.67 2.82 6.75
CA ILE A 478 25.91 3.82 7.49
C ILE A 478 25.53 3.28 8.86
N ASP A 479 25.04 2.05 8.95
CA ASP A 479 24.70 1.37 10.20
C ASP A 479 25.90 1.31 11.15
N GLN A 480 27.06 0.86 10.67
CA GLN A 480 28.28 0.77 11.49
C GLN A 480 28.69 2.13 12.05
N LYS A 481 28.64 3.18 11.23
CA LYS A 481 29.00 4.53 11.67
C LYS A 481 27.96 5.12 12.61
N ALA A 482 26.68 4.94 12.32
CA ALA A 482 25.59 5.37 13.19
C ALA A 482 25.67 4.68 14.55
N LEU A 483 25.98 3.38 14.60
CA LEU A 483 26.12 2.63 15.84
C LEU A 483 27.29 3.14 16.69
N LYS A 484 28.43 3.51 16.08
CA LYS A 484 29.55 4.15 16.78
C LYS A 484 29.13 5.49 17.41
N LEU A 485 28.41 6.31 16.65
CA LEU A 485 27.91 7.60 17.13
C LEU A 485 26.84 7.43 18.22
N TYR A 486 25.98 6.44 18.10
CA TYR A 486 24.92 6.14 19.06
C TYR A 486 25.50 5.81 20.44
N LYS A 487 26.57 5.02 20.48
CA LYS A 487 27.30 4.67 21.71
C LYS A 487 27.93 5.87 22.42
N ILE A 488 28.23 6.95 21.69
CA ILE A 488 28.71 8.20 22.26
C ILE A 488 27.52 9.01 22.77
N TRP A 489 26.56 9.29 21.89
CA TRP A 489 25.31 9.97 22.23
C TRP A 489 24.24 9.68 21.17
N PRO A 490 23.05 9.15 21.52
CA PRO A 490 22.01 8.81 20.54
C PRO A 490 21.64 9.94 19.58
N ARG A 491 21.67 11.20 20.03
CA ARG A 491 21.39 12.38 19.19
C ARG A 491 22.39 12.54 18.03
N LEU A 492 23.66 12.15 18.20
CA LEU A 492 24.66 12.22 17.12
C LEU A 492 24.33 11.25 15.99
N ALA A 493 23.85 10.04 16.33
CA ALA A 493 23.39 9.08 15.33
C ALA A 493 22.20 9.64 14.56
N ARG A 494 21.18 10.19 15.25
CA ARG A 494 20.00 10.78 14.61
C ARG A 494 20.35 11.92 13.63
N TYR A 495 21.25 12.82 14.03
CA TYR A 495 21.74 13.89 13.15
C TYR A 495 22.50 13.35 11.92
N TYR A 496 23.36 12.36 12.13
CA TYR A 496 24.10 11.70 11.06
C TYR A 496 23.16 11.02 10.05
N LEU A 497 22.18 10.25 10.54
CA LEU A 497 21.18 9.56 9.72
C LEU A 497 20.32 10.57 8.93
N THR A 498 19.86 11.65 9.58
CA THR A 498 19.09 12.72 8.90
C THR A 498 19.86 13.33 7.73
N ARG A 499 21.15 13.62 7.93
CA ARG A 499 22.02 14.16 6.87
C ARG A 499 22.29 13.15 5.77
N TYR A 500 22.50 11.89 6.11
CA TYR A 500 22.65 10.82 5.14
C TYR A 500 21.38 10.70 4.28
N SER A 501 20.22 10.53 4.89
CA SER A 501 18.94 10.35 4.18
C SER A 501 18.62 11.54 3.27
N THR A 502 18.90 12.77 3.69
CA THR A 502 18.72 13.97 2.84
C THR A 502 19.70 14.00 1.66
N LYS A 503 20.99 13.74 1.91
CA LYS A 503 21.99 13.72 0.84
C LYS A 503 21.67 12.62 -0.18
N ASN A 504 21.24 11.47 0.32
CA ASN A 504 20.93 10.32 -0.48
C ASN A 504 19.69 10.55 -1.36
N ALA A 505 18.60 11.05 -0.77
CA ALA A 505 17.39 11.45 -1.49
C ALA A 505 17.68 12.45 -2.63
N ASN A 506 18.53 13.46 -2.38
CA ASN A 506 18.92 14.44 -3.39
C ASN A 506 19.74 13.81 -4.52
N TRP A 507 20.60 12.83 -4.20
CA TRP A 507 21.36 12.09 -5.21
C TRP A 507 20.44 11.22 -6.07
N VAL A 508 19.53 10.44 -5.46
CA VAL A 508 18.55 9.63 -6.20
C VAL A 508 17.70 10.51 -7.11
N GLN A 509 17.22 11.66 -6.62
CA GLN A 509 16.42 12.58 -7.44
C GLN A 509 17.18 13.01 -8.70
N LYS A 510 18.45 13.37 -8.54
CA LYS A 510 19.31 13.77 -9.65
C LYS A 510 19.48 12.63 -10.65
N GLU A 511 19.81 11.42 -10.18
CA GLU A 511 19.99 10.25 -11.05
C GLU A 511 18.69 9.89 -11.80
N TRP A 512 17.54 10.01 -11.12
CA TRP A 512 16.25 9.71 -11.72
C TRP A 512 15.82 10.75 -12.76
N CYS A 513 16.06 12.03 -12.50
CA CYS A 513 15.88 13.08 -13.51
C CYS A 513 16.82 12.89 -14.72
N ASN A 514 18.07 12.51 -14.50
CA ASN A 514 19.00 12.21 -15.60
C ASN A 514 18.54 11.01 -16.44
N LEU A 515 17.97 9.98 -15.79
CA LEU A 515 17.33 8.87 -16.50
C LEU A 515 16.18 9.36 -17.36
N ALA A 516 15.29 10.19 -16.81
CA ALA A 516 14.17 10.79 -17.56
C ALA A 516 14.66 11.52 -18.82
N ASP A 517 15.67 12.38 -18.69
CA ASP A 517 16.25 13.12 -19.81
C ASP A 517 16.89 12.19 -20.86
N THR A 518 17.52 11.10 -20.40
CA THR A 518 18.08 10.06 -21.26
C THR A 518 16.99 9.32 -22.03
N LEU A 519 15.89 8.92 -21.38
CA LEU A 519 14.78 8.21 -22.03
C LEU A 519 14.09 9.08 -23.08
N ILE A 520 13.92 10.38 -22.80
CA ILE A 520 13.37 11.34 -23.78
C ILE A 520 14.25 11.39 -25.04
N ALA A 521 15.57 11.56 -24.86
CA ALA A 521 16.49 11.67 -25.98
C ALA A 521 16.62 10.35 -26.75
N LYS A 522 16.79 9.24 -26.03
CA LYS A 522 17.01 7.89 -26.58
C LYS A 522 15.82 7.38 -27.37
N TYR A 523 14.59 7.71 -26.97
CA TYR A 523 13.37 7.16 -27.58
C TYR A 523 12.51 8.20 -28.32
N SER A 524 13.11 9.33 -28.67
CA SER A 524 12.43 10.43 -29.36
C SER A 524 11.76 9.96 -30.66
N GLN A 525 10.51 10.39 -30.86
CA GLN A 525 9.69 10.08 -32.05
C GLN A 525 9.54 8.58 -32.35
N GLY A 526 9.68 7.72 -31.34
CA GLY A 526 9.53 6.26 -31.48
C GLY A 526 10.78 5.53 -32.00
N TYR A 527 11.84 6.26 -32.34
CA TYR A 527 13.15 5.70 -32.68
C TYR A 527 13.87 5.15 -31.44
N MET A 528 15.05 4.56 -31.67
CA MET A 528 16.02 4.26 -30.63
C MET A 528 17.38 4.84 -31.02
N VAL A 529 17.87 5.80 -30.23
CA VAL A 529 19.13 6.50 -30.44
C VAL A 529 20.16 6.01 -29.44
N VAL A 530 21.21 5.37 -29.93
CA VAL A 530 22.34 4.94 -29.09
C VAL A 530 23.61 5.59 -29.64
N SER A 531 24.22 6.47 -28.85
CA SER A 531 25.29 7.36 -29.31
C SER A 531 24.83 8.20 -30.51
N ASP A 532 25.46 8.07 -31.67
CA ASP A 532 25.14 8.74 -32.92
C ASP A 532 24.30 7.88 -33.89
N LYS A 533 23.93 6.65 -33.48
CA LYS A 533 23.17 5.73 -34.32
C LYS A 533 21.67 5.80 -34.01
N VAL A 534 20.89 6.15 -35.02
CA VAL A 534 19.42 6.07 -35.00
C VAL A 534 18.99 4.71 -35.54
N THR A 535 18.13 4.02 -34.79
CA THR A 535 17.51 2.75 -35.20
C THR A 535 16.00 2.93 -35.29
N GLU A 536 15.42 2.51 -36.41
CA GLU A 536 13.97 2.48 -36.60
C GLU A 536 13.39 1.28 -35.85
N VAL A 537 12.46 1.56 -34.93
CA VAL A 537 11.80 0.54 -34.13
C VAL A 537 10.30 0.72 -34.23
N GLY A 538 9.74 0.20 -35.33
CA GLY A 538 8.30 0.25 -35.61
C GLY A 538 7.48 -0.77 -34.82
N TYR A 539 6.20 -0.86 -35.14
CA TYR A 539 5.29 -1.84 -34.56
C TYR A 539 5.62 -3.26 -35.05
N PRO A 540 5.64 -4.28 -34.17
CA PRO A 540 5.91 -5.66 -34.57
C PRO A 540 4.86 -6.19 -35.56
N LYS A 541 5.28 -7.03 -36.52
CA LYS A 541 4.38 -7.67 -37.49
C LYS A 541 3.20 -8.39 -36.82
N ALA A 542 3.47 -9.13 -35.75
CA ALA A 542 2.44 -9.84 -34.98
C ALA A 542 1.38 -8.92 -34.35
N TRP A 543 1.72 -7.65 -34.08
CA TRP A 543 0.76 -6.65 -33.63
C TRP A 543 0.01 -6.04 -34.83
N LEU A 544 0.73 -5.70 -35.90
CA LEU A 544 0.13 -5.21 -37.16
C LEU A 544 -0.93 -6.18 -37.68
N ASP A 545 -0.68 -7.50 -37.59
CA ASP A 545 -1.59 -8.60 -37.95
C ASP A 545 -2.95 -8.58 -37.27
N LYS A 546 -3.06 -7.83 -36.18
CA LYS A 546 -4.29 -7.67 -35.40
C LYS A 546 -4.98 -6.35 -35.66
N THR A 547 -4.41 -5.51 -36.52
CA THR A 547 -4.94 -4.18 -36.86
C THR A 547 -5.51 -4.18 -38.27
N ASN A 548 -6.21 -3.10 -38.60
CA ASN A 548 -6.62 -2.79 -39.97
C ASN A 548 -5.44 -2.43 -40.91
N TYR A 549 -4.21 -2.48 -40.43
CA TYR A 549 -2.97 -2.28 -41.19
C TYR A 549 -2.18 -3.57 -41.43
N ALA A 550 -2.82 -4.73 -41.21
CA ALA A 550 -2.54 -6.03 -41.83
C ALA A 550 -1.48 -6.05 -42.93
N ASP A 551 -1.99 -5.66 -44.08
CA ASP A 551 -1.27 -5.63 -45.34
C ASP A 551 -0.70 -4.23 -45.62
N GLY A 552 -1.16 -3.21 -44.91
CA GLY A 552 -0.89 -1.81 -45.24
C GLY A 552 -1.43 -1.42 -46.63
N PRO A 553 -1.02 -0.26 -47.16
CA PRO A 553 -1.41 0.19 -48.49
C PRO A 553 -0.62 -0.54 -49.59
N VAL A 554 -1.07 -1.75 -49.98
CA VAL A 554 -0.41 -2.59 -51.01
C VAL A 554 -0.90 -2.36 -52.45
N ARG A 555 -1.92 -1.53 -52.64
CA ARG A 555 -2.49 -1.24 -53.97
C ARG A 555 -3.08 0.16 -54.03
N TYR A 556 -3.11 0.75 -55.23
CA TYR A 556 -3.74 2.04 -55.49
C TYR A 556 -5.25 1.91 -55.72
N GLU A 557 -5.72 0.76 -56.20
CA GLU A 557 -7.12 0.54 -56.51
C GLU A 557 -7.95 0.35 -55.25
N LYS A 558 -9.13 0.99 -55.21
CA LYS A 558 -10.11 0.80 -54.15
C LYS A 558 -10.50 -0.68 -54.06
N PRO A 559 -10.37 -1.34 -52.90
CA PRO A 559 -10.84 -2.70 -52.70
C PRO A 559 -12.31 -2.83 -53.12
N LYS A 560 -12.63 -3.80 -53.99
CA LYS A 560 -14.03 -4.20 -54.20
C LYS A 560 -14.55 -4.69 -52.85
N LYS A 561 -15.65 -4.10 -52.36
CA LYS A 561 -16.29 -4.54 -51.10
C LYS A 561 -16.57 -6.05 -51.20
N LYS A 562 -16.05 -6.82 -50.24
CA LYS A 562 -16.43 -8.22 -50.07
C LYS A 562 -17.84 -8.30 -49.49
#